data_AF-A0AAW0Z0Q4-F1
#
_entry.id   AF-A0AAW0Z0Q4-F1
#
_cell.length_a   1.000
_cell.length_b   1.000
_cell.length_c   1.000
_cell.angle_alpha   90.00
_cell.angle_beta   90.00
_cell.angle_gamma   90.00
#
_symmetry.space_group_name_H-M   'P 1'
#
loop_
_entity.id
_entity.type
_entity.pdbx_description
1 polymer ?
#
loop_
_entity_poly.entity_id
_entity_poly.type
_entity_poly.pdbx_seq_one_letter_code
_entity_poly.pdbx_strand_id
1 'polypeptide(L)'
;MPHKRAKRSIRDVETAKKGVNLPPSASSYDDTPRSASRIFNAHAVQSAFRKAGRITSEDTGETKPKPYSSTTNSTSHTATKSTAKASTSTSTTSISTTNPSSSSSSSKGKSPSIPSIKPNESLGEYNRRVEDFLRPGVSKAIKDAASIKAAEEAKFRQEKKERKKRTRIERLVKLGKMPQSALDELKKEQDGKGKKRKRGDVGDDDDLDEDDENSDKEHQHGENTNVREEKSFKPLEGPRRLNDIVQAPPSLPHLRHVGQEKKVGKGVYGAVGKGSGKDPLNAGQRRILEEERERVVKMYRDMKAAREGAKEDGKGVMGKVLI
;
A
#
# COMPACT_ATOMS: atom_id res chain seq x y z
N MET A 1 -19.75 -32.65 -6.99
CA MET A 1 -19.84 -31.31 -6.38
C MET A 1 -19.12 -30.26 -7.23
N PRO A 2 -19.83 -29.23 -7.72
CA PRO A 2 -19.28 -28.15 -8.56
C PRO A 2 -18.05 -27.47 -7.93
N HIS A 3 -18.08 -27.21 -6.63
CA HIS A 3 -16.98 -26.56 -5.89
C HIS A 3 -15.71 -27.42 -5.79
N LYS A 4 -15.81 -28.74 -5.83
CA LYS A 4 -14.63 -29.62 -5.87
C LYS A 4 -13.99 -29.64 -7.27
N ARG A 5 -14.79 -29.48 -8.33
CA ARG A 5 -14.29 -29.37 -9.71
C ARG A 5 -13.55 -28.04 -9.93
N ALA A 6 -14.07 -26.93 -9.39
CA ALA A 6 -13.38 -25.63 -9.45
C ALA A 6 -12.03 -25.64 -8.72
N LYS A 7 -11.95 -26.22 -7.52
CA LYS A 7 -10.67 -26.35 -6.80
C LYS A 7 -9.67 -27.28 -7.52
N ARG A 8 -10.16 -28.28 -8.26
CA ARG A 8 -9.31 -29.16 -9.04
C ARG A 8 -8.77 -28.46 -10.29
N SER A 9 -9.60 -27.72 -11.02
CA SER A 9 -9.14 -26.99 -12.22
C SER A 9 -8.11 -25.92 -11.87
N ILE A 10 -8.25 -25.22 -10.74
CA ILE A 10 -7.25 -24.25 -10.28
C ILE A 10 -5.92 -24.94 -9.98
N ARG A 11 -5.95 -26.10 -9.30
CA ARG A 11 -4.73 -26.88 -9.03
C ARG A 11 -4.10 -27.42 -10.31
N ASP A 12 -4.88 -27.93 -11.24
CA ASP A 12 -4.38 -28.46 -12.50
C ASP A 12 -3.77 -27.34 -13.36
N VAL A 13 -4.37 -26.14 -13.38
CA VAL A 13 -3.81 -24.94 -14.03
C VAL A 13 -2.52 -24.48 -13.34
N GLU A 14 -2.47 -24.50 -12.01
CA GLU A 14 -1.24 -24.16 -11.27
C GLU A 14 -0.13 -25.19 -11.49
N THR A 15 -0.45 -26.48 -11.48
CA THR A 15 0.50 -27.57 -11.73
C THR A 15 0.98 -27.55 -13.18
N ALA A 16 0.11 -27.26 -14.15
CA ALA A 16 0.49 -27.07 -15.55
C ALA A 16 1.40 -25.85 -15.74
N LYS A 17 1.13 -24.74 -15.04
CA LYS A 17 1.99 -23.55 -15.03
C LYS A 17 3.34 -23.79 -14.36
N LYS A 18 3.35 -24.56 -13.27
CA LYS A 18 4.56 -24.92 -12.52
C LYS A 18 5.39 -25.99 -13.26
N GLY A 19 4.76 -26.80 -14.11
CA GLY A 19 5.43 -27.91 -14.80
C GLY A 19 5.57 -29.15 -13.90
N VAL A 20 5.46 -30.33 -14.50
CA VAL A 20 5.39 -31.64 -13.79
C VAL A 20 6.79 -32.17 -13.40
N ASN A 21 7.85 -31.64 -14.00
CA ASN A 21 9.23 -32.12 -13.85
C ASN A 21 10.20 -31.00 -13.45
N LEU A 22 9.74 -29.99 -12.69
CA LEU A 22 10.71 -29.16 -12.00
C LEU A 22 11.33 -30.04 -10.89
N PRO A 23 12.67 -30.14 -10.80
CA PRO A 23 13.28 -30.66 -9.59
C PRO A 23 12.66 -29.91 -8.41
N PRO A 24 12.46 -30.56 -7.24
CA PRO A 24 11.93 -29.85 -6.07
C PRO A 24 12.70 -28.56 -6.00
N SER A 25 12.00 -27.42 -6.21
CA SER A 25 12.68 -26.13 -6.28
C SER A 25 13.47 -26.12 -5.00
N ALA A 26 14.80 -26.13 -5.10
CA ALA A 26 15.63 -25.99 -3.92
C ALA A 26 15.06 -24.74 -3.30
N SER A 27 14.24 -24.90 -2.25
CA SER A 27 13.67 -23.78 -1.55
C SER A 27 14.91 -23.00 -1.29
N SER A 28 15.01 -21.81 -1.88
CA SER A 28 16.14 -20.94 -1.67
C SER A 28 16.21 -20.86 -0.16
N TYR A 29 17.05 -21.70 0.43
CA TYR A 29 17.38 -21.70 1.83
C TYR A 29 18.25 -20.48 1.82
N ASP A 30 17.54 -19.35 1.80
CA ASP A 30 18.06 -18.06 2.09
C ASP A 30 18.55 -18.30 3.50
N ASP A 31 19.86 -18.54 3.64
CA ASP A 31 20.55 -18.95 4.86
C ASP A 31 20.32 -17.95 6.01
N THR A 32 19.58 -16.87 5.70
CA THR A 32 18.80 -16.09 6.63
C THR A 32 18.05 -16.98 7.64
N PRO A 33 18.34 -16.84 8.94
CA PRO A 33 17.56 -17.52 9.96
C PRO A 33 16.10 -17.11 9.81
N ARG A 34 15.19 -18.02 10.12
CA ARG A 34 13.74 -17.82 9.97
C ARG A 34 13.21 -16.54 10.65
N SER A 35 13.92 -16.05 11.68
CA SER A 35 13.68 -14.75 12.30
C SER A 35 13.98 -13.58 11.37
N ALA A 36 15.13 -13.57 10.70
CA ALA A 36 15.54 -12.56 9.73
C ALA A 36 14.63 -12.55 8.50
N SER A 37 14.23 -13.72 7.97
CA SER A 37 13.30 -13.76 6.82
C SER A 37 11.93 -13.16 7.15
N ARG A 38 11.48 -13.20 8.41
CA ARG A 38 10.26 -12.48 8.84
C ARG A 38 10.45 -10.98 8.82
N ILE A 39 11.62 -10.49 9.23
CA ILE A 39 11.92 -9.05 9.27
C ILE A 39 12.02 -8.50 7.84
N PHE A 40 12.75 -9.18 6.95
CA PHE A 40 12.88 -8.74 5.55
C PHE A 40 11.54 -8.78 4.80
N ASN A 41 10.70 -9.79 5.07
CA ASN A 41 9.37 -9.88 4.44
C ASN A 41 8.30 -9.03 5.14
N ALA A 42 8.55 -8.47 6.33
CA ALA A 42 7.56 -7.69 7.08
C ALA A 42 7.05 -6.50 6.26
N HIS A 43 7.94 -5.80 5.57
CA HIS A 43 7.57 -4.65 4.73
C HIS A 43 6.68 -5.06 3.55
N ALA A 44 6.97 -6.19 2.91
CA ALA A 44 6.15 -6.72 1.81
C ALA A 44 4.75 -7.10 2.32
N VAL A 45 4.66 -7.77 3.47
CA VAL A 45 3.39 -8.15 4.11
C VAL A 45 2.58 -6.91 4.51
N GLN A 46 3.21 -5.91 5.14
CA GLN A 46 2.56 -4.64 5.51
C GLN A 46 2.07 -3.88 4.26
N SER A 47 2.86 -3.85 3.19
CA SER A 47 2.46 -3.19 1.94
C SER A 47 1.29 -3.89 1.25
N ALA A 48 1.27 -5.23 1.24
CA ALA A 48 0.18 -6.03 0.70
C ALA A 48 -1.09 -5.85 1.54
N PHE A 49 -0.95 -5.77 2.87
CA PHE A 49 -2.05 -5.53 3.79
C PHE A 49 -2.67 -4.14 3.62
N ARG A 50 -1.85 -3.08 3.52
CA ARG A 50 -2.30 -1.72 3.19
C ARG A 50 -3.00 -1.65 1.83
N LYS A 51 -2.44 -2.31 0.81
CA LYS A 51 -3.06 -2.43 -0.53
C LYS A 51 -4.39 -3.18 -0.53
N ALA A 52 -4.57 -4.12 0.39
CA ALA A 52 -5.81 -4.87 0.55
C ALA A 52 -6.93 -4.06 1.25
N GLY A 53 -6.69 -2.78 1.59
CA GLY A 53 -7.70 -1.89 2.16
C GLY A 53 -8.11 -2.25 3.59
N ARG A 54 -7.37 -3.14 4.27
CA ARG A 54 -7.61 -3.43 5.68
C ARG A 54 -6.95 -2.33 6.51
N ILE A 55 -7.77 -1.43 7.01
CA ILE A 55 -7.33 -0.36 7.90
C ILE A 55 -7.12 -0.99 9.29
N THR A 56 -5.88 -1.18 9.70
CA THR A 56 -5.57 -1.42 11.11
C THR A 56 -5.73 -0.12 11.88
N SER A 57 -6.37 -0.19 13.04
CA SER A 57 -6.65 0.93 13.95
C SER A 57 -5.42 1.73 14.40
N GLU A 58 -4.20 1.22 14.15
CA GLU A 58 -2.96 1.93 14.51
C GLU A 58 -2.58 3.05 13.53
N ASP A 59 -3.07 3.04 12.27
CA ASP A 59 -2.70 4.06 11.25
C ASP A 59 -3.70 5.24 11.20
N THR A 60 -4.88 5.08 11.79
CA THR A 60 -5.93 6.11 11.84
C THR A 60 -6.00 6.83 13.19
N GLY A 61 -5.27 6.37 14.22
CA GLY A 61 -5.39 6.89 15.59
C GLY A 61 -6.77 6.68 16.23
N GLU A 62 -7.73 6.14 15.49
CA GLU A 62 -9.05 5.79 15.96
C GLU A 62 -9.01 4.41 16.62
N THR A 63 -8.98 4.42 17.94
CA THR A 63 -9.37 3.27 18.74
C THR A 63 -10.86 3.02 18.51
N LYS A 64 -11.20 2.26 17.46
CA LYS A 64 -12.58 1.76 17.34
C LYS A 64 -12.84 0.90 18.58
N PRO A 65 -13.82 1.23 19.43
CA PRO A 65 -14.16 0.41 20.57
C PRO A 65 -14.54 -0.96 20.01
N LYS A 66 -13.84 -2.01 20.46
CA LYS A 66 -14.21 -3.38 20.10
C LYS A 66 -15.68 -3.54 20.48
N PRO A 67 -16.57 -4.02 19.58
CA PRO A 67 -17.89 -4.41 20.01
C PRO A 67 -17.68 -5.48 21.07
N TYR A 68 -18.13 -5.17 22.28
CA TYR A 68 -18.15 -6.10 23.39
C TYR A 68 -19.03 -7.25 22.92
N SER A 69 -18.41 -8.33 22.45
CA SER A 69 -19.07 -9.61 22.25
C SER A 69 -19.65 -9.98 23.61
N SER A 70 -20.95 -9.76 23.77
CA SER A 70 -21.74 -10.22 24.90
C SER A 70 -21.81 -11.74 24.85
N THR A 71 -20.69 -12.38 25.17
CA THR A 71 -20.68 -13.78 25.54
C THR A 71 -21.23 -13.85 26.96
N THR A 72 -22.53 -14.07 27.05
CA THR A 72 -23.23 -14.55 28.23
C THR A 72 -22.67 -15.91 28.61
N ASN A 73 -21.60 -15.93 29.40
CA ASN A 73 -21.22 -17.11 30.17
C ASN A 73 -21.61 -16.91 31.63
N SER A 74 -22.73 -17.53 31.95
CA SER A 74 -23.15 -17.96 33.26
C SER A 74 -22.07 -18.77 33.99
N THR A 75 -21.91 -18.45 35.28
CA THR A 75 -21.61 -19.40 36.37
C THR A 75 -20.22 -20.02 36.45
N SER A 76 -19.38 -19.47 37.33
CA SER A 76 -18.79 -20.27 38.42
C SER A 76 -18.27 -19.38 39.54
N HIS A 77 -18.75 -19.68 40.73
CA HIS A 77 -18.47 -19.06 42.01
C HIS A 77 -17.07 -19.39 42.50
N THR A 78 -16.34 -18.41 43.01
CA THR A 78 -15.48 -18.59 44.19
C THR A 78 -15.47 -17.30 45.00
N ALA A 79 -16.01 -17.42 46.22
CA ALA A 79 -16.05 -16.37 47.22
C ALA A 79 -14.69 -16.26 47.91
N THR A 80 -14.11 -15.07 47.96
CA THR A 80 -13.18 -14.70 49.03
C THR A 80 -13.49 -13.28 49.51
N LYS A 81 -13.84 -13.25 50.78
CA LYS A 81 -14.27 -12.16 51.64
C LYS A 81 -13.05 -11.37 52.12
N SER A 82 -13.00 -10.07 51.88
CA SER A 82 -12.17 -9.13 52.65
C SER A 82 -12.74 -7.72 52.62
N THR A 83 -13.54 -7.46 53.66
CA THR A 83 -13.59 -6.25 54.51
C THR A 83 -13.15 -4.89 53.96
N ALA A 84 -14.11 -3.98 54.03
CA ALA A 84 -14.03 -2.54 53.87
C ALA A 84 -12.89 -1.83 54.61
N LYS A 85 -12.34 -0.79 53.98
CA LYS A 85 -12.00 0.46 54.67
C LYS A 85 -12.12 1.64 53.70
N ALA A 86 -12.87 2.64 54.15
CA ALA A 86 -13.19 3.87 53.45
C ALA A 86 -12.03 4.88 53.46
N SER A 87 -11.89 5.60 52.35
CA SER A 87 -11.35 6.97 52.24
C SER A 87 -11.61 7.39 50.78
N THR A 88 -12.67 8.13 50.47
CA THR A 88 -12.76 9.60 50.56
C THR A 88 -11.55 10.29 49.91
N SER A 89 -11.64 10.55 48.61
CA SER A 89 -11.21 11.84 48.06
C SER A 89 -11.79 12.06 46.66
N THR A 90 -12.68 13.04 46.65
CA THR A 90 -13.29 13.73 45.53
C THR A 90 -12.22 14.48 44.74
N SER A 91 -12.14 14.27 43.42
CA SER A 91 -11.58 15.26 42.50
C SER A 91 -12.15 15.06 41.10
N THR A 92 -13.42 15.46 40.97
CA THR A 92 -14.03 15.86 39.70
C THR A 92 -13.41 17.19 39.27
N THR A 93 -12.35 17.14 38.46
CA THR A 93 -11.88 18.32 37.74
C THR A 93 -12.44 18.28 36.33
N SER A 94 -13.65 18.82 36.21
CA SER A 94 -14.18 19.37 34.97
C SER A 94 -13.21 20.43 34.46
N ILE A 95 -12.36 20.08 33.49
CA ILE A 95 -11.61 21.07 32.71
C ILE A 95 -12.59 21.68 31.73
N SER A 96 -13.12 22.81 32.18
CA SER A 96 -13.91 23.77 31.46
C SER A 96 -13.21 24.23 30.19
N THR A 97 -13.96 24.10 29.12
CA THR A 97 -13.96 24.94 27.92
C THR A 97 -13.86 26.42 28.30
N THR A 98 -12.67 27.01 28.20
CA THR A 98 -12.50 28.45 28.00
C THR A 98 -11.35 28.66 27.02
N ASN A 99 -11.71 28.78 25.75
CA ASN A 99 -10.88 29.43 24.75
C ASN A 99 -10.62 30.88 25.21
N PRO A 100 -9.37 31.29 25.45
CA PRO A 100 -9.06 32.70 25.41
C PRO A 100 -8.97 33.08 23.93
N SER A 101 -9.91 33.91 23.50
CA SER A 101 -9.74 34.84 22.42
C SER A 101 -8.36 35.51 22.50
N SER A 102 -7.44 35.17 21.61
CA SER A 102 -6.26 36.01 21.36
C SER A 102 -5.95 36.04 19.87
N SER A 103 -6.32 37.18 19.29
CA SER A 103 -5.73 37.80 18.09
C SER A 103 -5.71 36.96 16.82
N SER A 104 -6.82 37.09 16.08
CA SER A 104 -6.82 37.26 14.63
C SER A 104 -5.85 38.39 14.23
N SER A 105 -4.55 38.10 14.16
CA SER A 105 -3.61 38.91 13.39
C SER A 105 -3.28 38.16 12.10
N SER A 106 -4.01 38.51 11.06
CA SER A 106 -3.72 38.23 9.66
C SER A 106 -2.35 38.79 9.29
N SER A 107 -1.27 38.13 9.70
CA SER A 107 0.09 38.42 9.23
C SER A 107 0.44 37.45 8.11
N LYS A 108 0.06 37.86 6.91
CA LYS A 108 0.45 37.22 5.65
C LYS A 108 1.99 37.29 5.55
N GLY A 109 2.68 36.19 5.85
CA GLY A 109 4.11 36.01 5.52
C GLY A 109 5.13 35.99 6.65
N LYS A 110 4.76 36.04 7.95
CA LYS A 110 5.73 35.80 9.02
C LYS A 110 5.81 34.31 9.31
N SER A 111 6.96 33.71 9.05
CA SER A 111 7.26 32.35 9.48
C SER A 111 6.99 32.24 10.99
N PRO A 112 6.34 31.16 11.44
CA PRO A 112 6.00 31.01 12.84
C PRO A 112 7.29 30.99 13.66
N SER A 113 7.56 32.06 14.41
CA SER A 113 8.76 32.17 15.23
C SER A 113 8.67 31.14 16.36
N ILE A 114 9.71 30.30 16.49
CA ILE A 114 9.77 29.28 17.53
C ILE A 114 9.68 29.96 18.90
N PRO A 115 8.80 29.52 19.82
CA PRO A 115 8.71 30.08 21.17
C PRO A 115 10.07 30.01 21.88
N SER A 116 10.38 30.95 22.77
CA SER A 116 11.56 30.85 23.64
C SER A 116 11.28 29.99 24.88
N ILE A 117 12.33 29.55 25.58
CA ILE A 117 12.24 28.79 26.84
C ILE A 117 11.68 29.72 27.93
N LYS A 118 10.65 29.29 28.65
CA LYS A 118 10.10 30.07 29.77
C LYS A 118 10.96 29.89 31.03
N PRO A 119 11.02 30.89 31.93
CA PRO A 119 11.69 30.71 33.21
C PRO A 119 11.02 29.56 33.98
N ASN A 120 11.83 28.68 34.57
CA ASN A 120 11.43 27.47 35.30
C ASN A 120 10.81 26.33 34.46
N GLU A 121 10.84 26.42 33.13
CA GLU A 121 10.43 25.33 32.26
C GLU A 121 11.57 24.33 32.06
N SER A 122 11.27 23.03 32.16
CA SER A 122 12.23 22.00 31.79
C SER A 122 12.43 21.95 30.26
N LEU A 123 13.63 21.61 29.80
CA LEU A 123 13.91 21.45 28.36
C LEU A 123 12.93 20.49 27.67
N GLY A 124 12.45 19.47 28.39
CA GLY A 124 11.45 18.54 27.88
C GLY A 124 10.07 19.18 27.63
N GLU A 125 9.62 20.09 28.50
CA GLU A 125 8.35 20.81 28.34
C GLU A 125 8.42 21.82 27.19
N TYR A 126 9.57 22.50 27.09
CA TYR A 126 9.87 23.39 25.97
C TYR A 126 9.77 22.66 24.64
N ASN A 127 10.41 21.50 24.51
CA ASN A 127 10.36 20.69 23.29
C ASN A 127 8.94 20.28 22.93
N ARG A 128 8.11 19.88 23.92
CA ARG A 128 6.69 19.56 23.68
C ARG A 128 5.92 20.76 23.13
N ARG A 129 6.13 21.96 23.69
CA ARG A 129 5.47 23.18 23.19
C ARG A 129 5.92 23.53 21.77
N VAL A 130 7.20 23.37 21.47
CA VAL A 130 7.73 23.58 20.10
C VAL A 130 7.10 22.57 19.13
N GLU A 131 7.02 21.29 19.52
CA GLU A 131 6.36 20.25 18.73
C GLU A 131 4.90 20.59 18.49
N ASP A 132 4.13 20.92 19.52
CA ASP A 132 2.72 21.29 19.40
C ASP A 132 2.50 22.50 18.49
N PHE A 133 3.41 23.47 18.52
CA PHE A 133 3.38 24.64 17.65
C PHE A 133 3.68 24.31 16.18
N LEU A 134 4.63 23.40 15.93
CA LEU A 134 5.01 23.00 14.56
C LEU A 134 4.10 21.92 13.97
N ARG A 135 3.46 21.11 14.82
CA ARG A 135 2.70 19.92 14.43
C ARG A 135 1.57 20.21 13.43
N PRO A 136 0.77 21.29 13.54
CA PRO A 136 -0.23 21.61 12.53
C PRO A 136 0.38 21.92 11.17
N GLY A 137 1.48 22.67 11.13
CA GLY A 137 2.19 23.03 9.90
C GLY A 137 2.79 21.82 9.21
N VAL A 138 3.46 20.95 9.98
CA VAL A 138 4.03 19.69 9.47
C VAL A 138 2.92 18.75 8.99
N SER A 139 1.82 18.62 9.76
CA SER A 139 0.68 17.76 9.36
C SER A 139 0.02 18.26 8.08
N LYS A 140 -0.14 19.58 7.92
CA LYS A 140 -0.66 20.17 6.68
C LYS A 140 0.28 19.91 5.51
N ALA A 141 1.58 20.15 5.66
CA ALA A 141 2.56 19.89 4.60
C ALA A 141 2.60 18.41 4.18
N ILE A 142 2.45 17.47 5.13
CA ILE A 142 2.35 16.04 4.84
C ILE A 142 1.08 15.72 4.03
N LYS A 143 -0.07 16.28 4.43
CA LYS A 143 -1.34 16.10 3.69
C LYS A 143 -1.27 16.68 2.28
N ASP A 144 -0.70 17.87 2.13
CA ASP A 144 -0.52 18.54 0.83
C ASP A 144 0.44 17.74 -0.07
N ALA A 145 1.56 17.24 0.47
CA ALA A 145 2.47 16.39 -0.28
C ALA A 145 1.81 15.07 -0.71
N ALA A 146 0.99 14.47 0.16
CA ALA A 146 0.24 13.26 -0.15
C ALA A 146 -0.83 13.51 -1.23
N SER A 147 -1.55 14.63 -1.18
CA SER A 147 -2.56 14.98 -2.17
C SER A 147 -1.94 15.27 -3.54
N ILE A 148 -0.80 15.97 -3.60
CA ILE A 148 -0.05 16.21 -4.83
C ILE A 148 0.39 14.88 -5.45
N LYS A 149 0.98 13.99 -4.64
CA LYS A 149 1.42 12.67 -5.12
C LYS A 149 0.25 11.82 -5.64
N ALA A 150 -0.89 11.85 -4.95
CA ALA A 150 -2.09 11.16 -5.39
C ALA A 150 -2.63 11.73 -6.72
N ALA A 151 -2.64 13.05 -6.87
CA ALA A 151 -3.06 13.72 -8.10
C ALA A 151 -2.11 13.41 -9.28
N GLU A 152 -0.80 13.37 -9.04
CA GLU A 152 0.19 12.97 -10.05
C GLU A 152 0.01 11.51 -10.48
N GLU A 153 -0.20 10.60 -9.53
CA GLU A 153 -0.46 9.19 -9.84
C GLU A 153 -1.76 9.01 -10.64
N ALA A 154 -2.82 9.75 -10.29
CA ALA A 154 -4.08 9.73 -11.01
C ALA A 154 -3.91 10.23 -12.46
N LYS A 155 -3.17 11.34 -12.65
CA LYS A 155 -2.84 11.87 -13.99
C LYS A 155 -2.05 10.87 -14.81
N PHE A 156 -1.03 10.23 -14.21
CA PHE A 156 -0.23 9.20 -14.89
C PHE A 156 -1.09 7.99 -15.32
N ARG A 157 -2.04 7.56 -14.48
CA ARG A 157 -2.99 6.49 -14.83
C ARG A 157 -3.91 6.89 -15.98
N GLN A 158 -4.39 8.12 -15.99
CA GLN A 158 -5.21 8.67 -17.08
C GLN A 158 -4.41 8.75 -18.39
N GLU A 159 -3.21 9.31 -18.37
CA GLU A 159 -2.32 9.41 -19.53
C GLU A 159 -1.99 8.03 -20.11
N LYS A 160 -1.76 7.02 -19.26
CA LYS A 160 -1.55 5.63 -19.70
C LYS A 160 -2.77 5.05 -20.40
N LYS A 161 -3.99 5.34 -19.93
CA LYS A 161 -5.23 4.93 -20.59
C LYS A 161 -5.38 5.64 -21.93
N GLU A 162 -5.13 6.94 -21.99
CA GLU A 162 -5.21 7.75 -23.21
C GLU A 162 -4.18 7.32 -24.25
N ARG A 163 -2.93 7.05 -23.86
CA ARG A 163 -1.91 6.50 -24.76
C ARG A 163 -2.32 5.17 -25.38
N LYS A 164 -2.97 4.29 -24.59
CA LYS A 164 -3.52 3.03 -25.12
C LYS A 164 -4.67 3.27 -26.09
N LYS A 165 -5.58 4.20 -25.78
CA LYS A 165 -6.68 4.58 -26.69
C LYS A 165 -6.13 5.13 -28.00
N ARG A 166 -5.18 6.08 -27.94
CA ARG A 166 -4.54 6.70 -29.10
C ARG A 166 -3.85 5.67 -30.00
N THR A 167 -3.03 4.79 -29.43
CA THR A 167 -2.35 3.73 -30.21
C THR A 167 -3.32 2.72 -30.83
N ARG A 168 -4.46 2.44 -30.18
CA ARG A 168 -5.52 1.59 -30.76
C ARG A 168 -6.20 2.27 -31.94
N ILE A 169 -6.56 3.54 -31.80
CA ILE A 169 -7.20 4.34 -32.87
C ILE A 169 -6.25 4.47 -34.06
N GLU A 170 -4.97 4.78 -33.83
CA GLU A 170 -3.95 4.89 -34.86
C GLU A 170 -3.80 3.58 -35.66
N ARG A 171 -3.84 2.43 -34.99
CA ARG A 171 -3.84 1.11 -35.66
C ARG A 171 -5.09 0.88 -36.51
N LEU A 172 -6.27 1.29 -36.03
CA LEU A 172 -7.52 1.14 -36.78
C LEU A 172 -7.58 2.03 -38.01
N VAL A 173 -7.10 3.27 -37.89
CA VAL A 173 -6.96 4.21 -39.02
C VAL A 173 -5.98 3.65 -40.06
N LYS A 174 -4.82 3.12 -39.62
CA LYS A 174 -3.84 2.49 -40.52
C LYS A 174 -4.41 1.28 -41.27
N LEU A 175 -5.33 0.55 -40.65
CA LEU A 175 -6.02 -0.59 -41.28
C LEU A 175 -7.20 -0.18 -42.18
N GLY A 176 -7.50 1.13 -42.30
CA GLY A 176 -8.66 1.62 -43.05
C GLY A 176 -10.00 1.31 -42.40
N LYS A 177 -10.01 0.83 -41.15
CA LYS A 177 -11.23 0.46 -40.41
C LYS A 177 -11.89 1.64 -39.69
N MET A 178 -11.22 2.79 -39.64
CA MET A 178 -11.78 4.03 -39.10
C MET A 178 -11.30 5.24 -39.92
N PRO A 179 -12.13 6.29 -40.03
CA PRO A 179 -11.74 7.54 -40.68
C PRO A 179 -10.68 8.29 -39.89
N GLN A 180 -9.84 9.08 -40.57
CA GLN A 180 -8.82 9.92 -39.93
C GLN A 180 -9.40 10.96 -38.96
N SER A 181 -10.66 11.40 -39.18
CA SER A 181 -11.36 12.35 -38.31
C SER A 181 -11.41 11.90 -36.84
N ALA A 182 -11.49 10.59 -36.57
CA ALA A 182 -11.51 10.05 -35.21
C ALA A 182 -10.17 10.24 -34.47
N LEU A 183 -9.04 10.31 -35.19
CA LEU A 183 -7.73 10.59 -34.59
C LEU A 183 -7.60 12.08 -34.21
N ASP A 184 -8.14 12.96 -35.05
CA ASP A 184 -8.07 14.41 -34.85
C ASP A 184 -9.05 14.88 -33.77
N GLU A 185 -10.21 14.24 -33.65
CA GLU A 185 -11.16 14.48 -32.55
C GLU A 185 -10.54 14.13 -31.19
N LEU A 186 -9.81 13.01 -31.09
CA LEU A 186 -9.09 12.62 -29.88
C LEU A 186 -7.98 13.62 -29.52
N LYS A 187 -7.23 14.13 -30.51
CA LYS A 187 -6.21 15.18 -30.28
C LYS A 187 -6.86 16.47 -29.80
N LYS A 188 -7.95 16.89 -30.45
CA LYS A 188 -8.71 18.10 -30.10
C LYS A 188 -9.30 18.01 -28.70
N GLU A 189 -9.74 16.83 -28.27
CA GLU A 189 -10.21 16.59 -26.91
C GLU A 189 -9.08 16.74 -25.86
N GLN A 190 -7.88 16.25 -26.15
CA GLN A 190 -6.71 16.42 -25.28
C GLN A 190 -6.31 17.90 -25.15
N ASP A 191 -6.26 18.63 -26.26
CA ASP A 191 -5.89 20.05 -26.25
C ASP A 191 -6.99 20.94 -25.64
N GLY A 192 -8.26 20.56 -25.80
CA GLY A 192 -9.42 21.28 -25.27
C GLY A 192 -9.57 21.21 -23.75
N LYS A 193 -9.26 20.05 -23.14
CA LYS A 193 -9.38 19.85 -21.68
C LYS A 193 -8.40 20.70 -20.87
N GLY A 194 -7.25 21.05 -21.42
CA GLY A 194 -6.27 21.93 -20.77
C GLY A 194 -6.69 23.40 -20.70
N LYS A 195 -7.53 23.86 -21.65
CA LYS A 195 -7.87 25.29 -21.79
C LYS A 195 -9.11 25.71 -20.98
N LYS A 196 -10.04 24.78 -20.71
CA LYS A 196 -11.30 25.10 -20.00
C LYS A 196 -11.13 25.34 -18.49
N ARG A 197 -10.06 24.84 -17.86
CA ARG A 197 -9.82 24.98 -16.40
C ARG A 197 -9.08 26.26 -15.98
N LYS A 198 -8.67 27.12 -16.93
CA LYS A 198 -7.86 28.32 -16.61
C LYS A 198 -8.69 29.63 -16.48
N ARG A 199 -10.03 29.57 -16.48
CA ARG A 199 -10.90 30.78 -16.46
C ARG A 199 -11.99 30.81 -15.39
N GLY A 200 -11.98 29.90 -14.41
CA GLY A 200 -12.90 29.97 -13.28
C GLY A 200 -12.35 29.20 -12.10
N ASP A 201 -11.58 29.88 -11.26
CA ASP A 201 -11.14 29.39 -9.95
C ASP A 201 -11.37 30.50 -8.93
N VAL A 202 -12.66 30.76 -8.70
CA VAL A 202 -13.19 31.40 -7.48
C VAL A 202 -14.49 30.67 -7.17
N GLY A 203 -14.44 29.78 -6.17
CA GLY A 203 -15.58 29.32 -5.38
C GLY A 203 -16.55 28.35 -6.06
N ASP A 204 -16.41 27.06 -5.79
CA ASP A 204 -17.34 26.30 -4.93
C ASP A 204 -16.95 24.83 -5.00
N ASP A 205 -16.43 24.31 -3.88
CA ASP A 205 -16.28 22.88 -3.64
C ASP A 205 -17.64 22.35 -3.19
N ASP A 206 -18.56 22.13 -4.13
CA ASP A 206 -19.69 21.23 -3.92
C ASP A 206 -19.36 19.88 -4.55
N ASP A 207 -18.97 18.96 -3.66
CA ASP A 207 -18.92 17.51 -3.83
C ASP A 207 -20.27 16.99 -4.35
N LEU A 208 -20.46 17.01 -5.67
CA LEU A 208 -21.42 16.16 -6.34
C LEU A 208 -20.69 14.94 -6.89
N ASP A 209 -20.61 13.91 -6.04
CA ASP A 209 -20.59 12.52 -6.47
C ASP A 209 -21.87 12.26 -7.30
N GLU A 210 -21.86 12.65 -8.58
CA GLU A 210 -22.84 12.19 -9.54
C GLU A 210 -22.54 10.75 -9.90
N ASP A 211 -23.38 9.89 -9.31
CA ASP A 211 -23.61 8.51 -9.68
C ASP A 211 -23.61 8.32 -11.21
N ASP A 212 -22.88 7.29 -11.61
CA ASP A 212 -22.76 6.75 -12.97
C ASP A 212 -24.11 6.12 -13.39
N GLU A 213 -25.13 6.95 -13.61
CA GLU A 213 -26.39 6.59 -14.25
C GLU A 213 -26.23 6.66 -15.77
N ASN A 214 -25.62 5.64 -16.38
CA ASN A 214 -25.99 5.27 -17.76
C ASN A 214 -25.55 3.85 -18.16
N SER A 215 -26.39 2.87 -17.85
CA SER A 215 -26.52 1.70 -18.72
C SER A 215 -27.95 1.18 -18.74
N ASP A 216 -28.87 1.99 -19.25
CA ASP A 216 -30.15 1.49 -19.78
C ASP A 216 -29.86 0.71 -21.07
N LYS A 217 -29.67 -0.60 -20.90
CA LYS A 217 -29.94 -1.58 -21.95
C LYS A 217 -31.14 -2.39 -21.53
N GLU A 218 -32.27 -2.05 -22.12
CA GLU A 218 -33.49 -2.85 -22.15
C GLU A 218 -33.15 -4.31 -22.49
N HIS A 219 -33.12 -5.15 -21.47
CA HIS A 219 -33.29 -6.58 -21.61
C HIS A 219 -34.74 -6.89 -21.28
N GLN A 220 -35.47 -7.30 -22.31
CA GLN A 220 -36.83 -7.81 -22.24
C GLN A 220 -36.97 -8.80 -21.07
N HIS A 221 -37.83 -8.45 -20.10
CA HIS A 221 -38.27 -9.33 -19.04
C HIS A 221 -39.12 -10.45 -19.64
N GLY A 222 -38.46 -11.55 -19.99
CA GLY A 222 -39.12 -12.85 -20.12
C GLY A 222 -39.44 -13.37 -18.73
N GLU A 223 -40.73 -13.47 -18.41
CA GLU A 223 -41.26 -14.14 -17.24
C GLU A 223 -40.78 -15.60 -17.19
N ASN A 224 -39.78 -15.87 -16.35
CA ASN A 224 -39.43 -17.23 -15.94
C ASN A 224 -39.64 -17.33 -14.42
N THR A 225 -40.85 -17.69 -14.03
CA THR A 225 -41.23 -18.08 -12.67
C THR A 225 -40.60 -19.44 -12.32
N ASN A 226 -39.28 -19.46 -12.15
CA ASN A 226 -38.60 -20.59 -11.51
C ASN A 226 -38.83 -20.50 -9.99
N VAL A 227 -39.97 -21.03 -9.55
CA VAL A 227 -40.26 -21.33 -8.16
C VAL A 227 -39.17 -22.28 -7.66
N ARG A 228 -38.22 -21.75 -6.87
CA ARG A 228 -37.19 -22.55 -6.23
C ARG A 228 -37.86 -23.46 -5.21
N GLU A 229 -37.82 -24.77 -5.47
CA GLU A 229 -38.17 -25.80 -4.50
C GLU A 229 -37.40 -25.56 -3.19
N GLU A 230 -38.16 -25.45 -2.10
CA GLU A 230 -37.64 -25.27 -0.76
C GLU A 230 -36.78 -26.48 -0.39
N LYS A 231 -35.47 -26.26 -0.25
CA LYS A 231 -34.53 -27.29 0.17
C LYS A 231 -34.79 -27.59 1.65
N SER A 232 -35.52 -28.67 1.93
CA SER A 232 -35.65 -29.21 3.27
C SER A 232 -34.29 -29.70 3.76
N PHE A 233 -33.69 -28.94 4.69
CA PHE A 233 -32.46 -29.37 5.35
C PHE A 233 -32.79 -30.47 6.35
N LYS A 234 -32.00 -31.55 6.35
CA LYS A 234 -32.11 -32.58 7.38
C LYS A 234 -31.85 -31.94 8.75
N PRO A 235 -32.68 -32.19 9.78
CA PRO A 235 -32.51 -31.60 11.10
C PRO A 235 -31.14 -32.01 11.67
N LEU A 236 -30.43 -31.05 12.27
CA LEU A 236 -29.12 -31.29 12.88
C LEU A 236 -29.22 -32.36 13.97
N GLU A 237 -28.30 -33.33 13.95
CA GLU A 237 -28.10 -34.25 15.07
C GLU A 237 -27.76 -33.46 16.33
N GLY A 238 -28.41 -33.80 17.45
CA GLY A 238 -28.25 -33.09 18.72
C GLY A 238 -26.81 -33.09 19.25
N PRO A 239 -26.49 -32.19 20.19
CA PRO A 239 -25.15 -32.03 20.73
C PRO A 239 -24.66 -33.32 21.39
N ARG A 240 -23.54 -33.86 20.89
CA ARG A 240 -22.88 -35.04 21.46
C ARG A 240 -22.22 -34.68 22.78
N ARG A 241 -22.37 -35.55 23.79
CA ARG A 241 -21.81 -35.34 25.13
C ARG A 241 -20.28 -35.39 25.09
N LEU A 242 -19.64 -34.44 25.77
CA LEU A 242 -18.19 -34.22 25.79
C LEU A 242 -17.36 -35.44 26.22
N ASN A 243 -17.96 -36.39 26.94
CA ASN A 243 -17.29 -37.58 27.45
C ASN A 243 -17.25 -38.76 26.46
N ASP A 244 -17.93 -38.65 25.32
CA ASP A 244 -17.98 -39.71 24.29
C ASP A 244 -16.87 -39.56 23.22
N ILE A 245 -16.04 -38.52 23.36
CA ILE A 245 -14.84 -38.32 22.54
C ILE A 245 -13.67 -38.92 23.30
N VAL A 246 -13.54 -40.24 23.24
CA VAL A 246 -12.27 -40.91 23.57
C VAL A 246 -11.25 -40.43 22.54
N GLN A 247 -10.51 -39.36 22.87
CA GLN A 247 -9.43 -38.86 22.03
C GLN A 247 -8.33 -39.91 22.00
N ALA A 248 -8.31 -40.72 20.94
CA ALA A 248 -7.16 -41.55 20.65
C ALA A 248 -5.93 -40.64 20.53
N PRO A 249 -4.81 -40.97 21.21
CA PRO A 249 -3.62 -40.13 21.18
C PRO A 249 -3.16 -39.94 19.72
N PRO A 250 -2.81 -38.71 19.32
CA PRO A 250 -2.46 -38.40 17.95
C PRO A 250 -1.24 -39.22 17.50
N SER A 251 -1.38 -40.02 16.46
CA SER A 251 -0.26 -40.79 15.89
C SER A 251 0.72 -39.84 15.21
N LEU A 252 1.97 -39.82 15.67
CA LEU A 252 3.02 -39.01 15.07
C LEU A 252 3.36 -39.53 13.65
N PRO A 253 3.38 -38.66 12.63
CA PRO A 253 3.78 -39.06 11.29
C PRO A 253 5.25 -39.52 11.28
N HIS A 254 5.49 -40.73 10.78
CA HIS A 254 6.83 -41.31 10.69
C HIS A 254 7.72 -40.43 9.80
N LEU A 255 8.74 -39.81 10.40
CA LEU A 255 9.78 -39.10 9.67
C LEU A 255 10.55 -40.11 8.81
N ARG A 256 10.46 -39.96 7.49
CA ARG A 256 11.34 -40.66 6.56
C ARG A 256 12.78 -40.23 6.83
N HIS A 257 13.60 -41.15 7.34
CA HIS A 257 15.05 -41.03 7.33
C HIS A 257 15.55 -40.91 5.89
N VAL A 258 15.84 -39.69 5.44
CA VAL A 258 16.53 -39.42 4.18
C VAL A 258 17.98 -39.14 4.51
N GLY A 259 18.72 -40.21 4.81
CA GLY A 259 20.18 -40.23 4.84
C GLY A 259 20.67 -41.06 3.67
N GLN A 260 21.00 -40.43 2.55
CA GLN A 260 21.93 -40.98 1.55
C GLN A 260 22.77 -39.85 0.94
N GLU A 261 23.94 -39.69 1.55
CA GLU A 261 25.24 -39.35 0.95
C GLU A 261 25.23 -38.98 -0.54
N LYS A 262 25.46 -37.71 -0.87
CA LYS A 262 26.05 -37.32 -2.16
C LYS A 262 27.07 -36.18 -2.01
N LYS A 263 28.32 -36.62 -1.95
CA LYS A 263 29.52 -36.09 -2.63
C LYS A 263 29.71 -34.56 -2.63
N VAL A 264 30.63 -34.15 -1.76
CA VAL A 264 31.46 -32.94 -1.83
C VAL A 264 32.02 -32.76 -3.24
N GLY A 265 31.80 -31.61 -3.87
CA GLY A 265 32.39 -31.32 -5.18
C GLY A 265 32.14 -29.91 -5.72
N LYS A 266 33.21 -29.10 -5.70
CA LYS A 266 33.47 -27.87 -6.48
C LYS A 266 32.78 -26.56 -6.06
N GLY A 267 33.48 -25.85 -5.17
CA GLY A 267 34.03 -24.50 -5.41
C GLY A 267 33.09 -23.42 -5.96
N VAL A 268 32.64 -22.54 -5.07
CA VAL A 268 31.72 -21.41 -5.27
C VAL A 268 32.33 -20.19 -6.00
N TYR A 269 33.61 -20.21 -6.40
CA TYR A 269 34.30 -19.02 -6.93
C TYR A 269 34.56 -19.00 -8.45
N GLY A 270 33.89 -19.84 -9.25
CA GLY A 270 34.22 -20.02 -10.68
C GLY A 270 33.36 -19.29 -11.72
N ALA A 271 32.32 -18.53 -11.35
CA ALA A 271 31.26 -18.15 -12.31
C ALA A 271 31.11 -16.64 -12.54
N VAL A 272 32.21 -15.92 -12.82
CA VAL A 272 32.16 -14.56 -13.41
C VAL A 272 32.77 -14.61 -14.82
N GLY A 273 32.25 -15.53 -15.65
CA GLY A 273 32.61 -15.66 -17.06
C GLY A 273 31.51 -15.07 -17.94
N LYS A 274 31.88 -14.12 -18.81
CA LYS A 274 31.07 -13.56 -19.90
C LYS A 274 30.47 -14.70 -20.75
N GLY A 275 29.26 -15.14 -20.41
CA GLY A 275 28.62 -16.26 -21.11
C GLY A 275 27.61 -17.05 -20.28
N SER A 276 27.55 -16.84 -18.96
CA SER A 276 26.45 -17.43 -18.18
C SER A 276 25.13 -16.79 -18.62
N GLY A 277 24.27 -17.63 -19.19
CA GLY A 277 22.96 -17.27 -19.67
C GLY A 277 22.23 -16.51 -18.58
N LYS A 278 21.98 -15.23 -18.88
CA LYS A 278 21.02 -14.34 -18.24
C LYS A 278 20.04 -15.16 -17.41
N ASP A 279 20.13 -15.03 -16.09
CA ASP A 279 18.97 -15.30 -15.26
C ASP A 279 17.80 -14.59 -15.97
N PRO A 280 16.69 -15.30 -16.27
CA PRO A 280 15.52 -14.67 -16.84
C PRO A 280 14.89 -13.78 -15.76
N LEU A 281 15.58 -12.67 -15.44
CA LEU A 281 15.03 -11.53 -14.74
C LEU A 281 13.72 -11.23 -15.44
N ASN A 282 12.64 -11.34 -14.67
CA ASN A 282 11.29 -11.06 -15.12
C ASN A 282 11.31 -9.69 -15.84
N ALA A 283 10.58 -9.57 -16.94
CA ALA A 283 10.56 -8.35 -17.76
C ALA A 283 10.32 -7.08 -16.92
N GLY A 284 9.54 -7.18 -15.83
CA GLY A 284 9.35 -6.09 -14.87
C GLY A 284 10.61 -5.71 -14.09
N GLN A 285 11.41 -6.69 -13.66
CA GLN A 285 12.64 -6.45 -12.91
C GLN A 285 13.74 -5.85 -13.80
N ARG A 286 13.81 -6.28 -15.07
CA ARG A 286 14.70 -5.63 -16.06
C ARG A 286 14.36 -4.17 -16.26
N ARG A 287 13.06 -3.84 -16.36
CA ARG A 287 12.61 -2.45 -16.49
C ARG A 287 12.97 -1.60 -15.28
N ILE A 288 12.83 -2.13 -14.06
CA ILE A 288 13.21 -1.40 -12.84
C ILE A 288 14.72 -1.14 -12.82
N LEU A 289 15.53 -2.14 -13.15
CA LEU A 289 16.99 -1.98 -13.22
C LEU A 289 17.43 -1.02 -14.34
N GLU A 290 16.72 -1.00 -15.47
CA GLU A 290 16.97 -0.05 -16.55
C GLU A 290 16.61 1.39 -16.15
N GLU A 291 15.48 1.60 -15.47
CA GLU A 291 15.07 2.91 -14.95
C GLU A 291 16.06 3.43 -13.88
N GLU A 292 16.56 2.57 -12.99
CA GLU A 292 17.61 2.93 -12.02
C GLU A 292 18.94 3.24 -12.71
N ARG A 293 19.31 2.46 -13.73
CA ARG A 293 20.53 2.69 -14.51
C ARG A 293 20.48 4.04 -15.21
N GLU A 294 19.35 4.40 -15.83
CA GLU A 294 19.18 5.70 -16.48
C GLU A 294 19.27 6.85 -15.46
N ARG A 295 18.68 6.68 -14.28
CA ARG A 295 18.74 7.68 -13.18
C ARG A 295 20.18 7.92 -12.72
N VAL A 296 20.96 6.86 -12.50
CA VAL A 296 22.36 6.95 -12.07
C VAL A 296 23.23 7.55 -13.17
N VAL A 297 23.05 7.13 -14.43
CA VAL A 297 23.79 7.68 -15.57
C VAL A 297 23.49 9.18 -15.72
N LYS A 298 22.24 9.60 -15.56
CA LYS A 298 21.86 11.02 -15.59
C LYS A 298 22.55 11.79 -14.47
N MET A 299 22.46 11.30 -13.23
CA MET A 299 23.12 11.94 -12.08
C MET A 299 24.63 12.09 -12.30
N TYR A 300 25.28 11.07 -12.87
CA TYR A 300 26.70 11.11 -13.16
C TYR A 300 27.05 12.11 -14.29
N ARG A 301 26.19 12.22 -15.32
CA ARG A 301 26.34 13.24 -16.37
C ARG A 301 26.21 14.64 -15.81
N ASP A 302 25.23 14.87 -14.95
CA ASP A 302 25.00 16.16 -14.31
C ASP A 302 26.17 16.54 -13.40
N MET A 303 26.66 15.60 -12.57
CA MET A 303 27.86 15.80 -11.75
C MET A 303 29.11 16.08 -12.59
N LYS A 304 29.26 15.39 -13.75
CA LYS A 304 30.41 15.60 -14.63
C LYS A 304 30.34 16.97 -15.32
N ALA A 305 29.17 17.36 -15.82
CA ALA A 305 28.96 18.68 -16.42
C ALA A 305 29.22 19.80 -15.40
N ALA A 306 28.74 19.65 -14.16
CA ALA A 306 29.02 20.60 -13.08
C ALA A 306 30.54 20.68 -12.78
N ARG A 307 31.24 19.54 -12.79
CA ARG A 307 32.69 19.51 -12.57
C ARG A 307 33.49 20.11 -13.74
N GLU A 308 33.01 20.00 -14.97
CA GLU A 308 33.64 20.61 -16.14
C GLU A 308 33.40 22.13 -16.18
N GLY A 309 32.17 22.59 -15.91
CA GLY A 309 31.86 24.03 -15.79
C GLY A 309 32.71 24.73 -14.72
N ALA A 310 32.81 24.14 -13.52
CA ALA A 310 33.65 24.69 -12.45
C ALA A 310 35.15 24.77 -12.82
N LYS A 311 35.64 23.86 -13.69
CA LYS A 311 37.03 23.91 -14.19
C LYS A 311 37.24 25.00 -15.22
N GLU A 312 36.24 25.29 -16.07
CA GLU A 312 36.30 26.38 -17.03
C GLU A 312 36.28 27.74 -16.31
N ASP A 313 35.38 27.91 -15.35
CA ASP A 313 35.29 29.12 -14.53
C ASP A 313 36.58 29.35 -13.72
N GLY A 314 37.15 28.29 -13.12
CA GLY A 314 38.40 28.37 -12.36
C GLY A 314 39.63 28.72 -13.20
N LYS A 315 39.69 28.29 -14.47
CA LYS A 315 40.78 28.65 -15.39
C LYS A 315 40.70 30.11 -15.84
N GLY A 316 39.49 30.66 -15.97
CA GLY A 316 39.29 32.07 -16.34
C GLY A 316 39.77 33.06 -15.27
N VAL A 317 39.73 32.68 -14.00
CA VAL A 317 40.13 33.55 -12.87
C VAL A 317 41.65 33.61 -12.70
N MET A 318 42.38 32.51 -12.92
CA MET A 318 43.85 32.51 -12.83
C MET A 318 44.55 33.17 -14.01
N GLY A 319 43.91 33.29 -15.18
CA GLY A 319 44.48 33.94 -16.36
C GLY A 319 44.44 35.48 -16.35
N LYS A 320 43.71 36.10 -15.42
CA LYS A 320 43.50 37.56 -15.36
C LYS A 320 44.34 38.31 -14.31
N VAL A 321 45.17 37.61 -13.54
CA VAL A 321 45.99 38.19 -12.46
C VAL A 321 47.46 38.39 -12.89
N LEU A 322 47.78 38.20 -14.17
CA LEU A 322 49.16 38.20 -14.69
C LEU A 322 49.43 39.24 -15.80
N ILE A 323 48.70 40.36 -15.79
CA ILE A 323 49.00 41.53 -16.64
C ILE A 323 49.08 42.77 -15.77
#